data_AF-A0A929A0H3-F1
#
_entry.id   AF-A0A929A0H3-F1
#
_cell.length_a   1.000
_cell.length_b   1.000
_cell.length_c   1.000
_cell.angle_alpha   90.00
_cell.angle_beta   90.00
_cell.angle_gamma   90.00
#
_symmetry.space_group_name_H-M   'P 1'
#
loop_
_entity.id
_entity.type
_entity.pdbx_description
1 polymer ?
#
loop_
_entity_poly.entity_id
_entity_poly.type
_entity_poly.pdbx_seq_one_letter_code
_entity_poly.pdbx_strand_id
1 'polypeptide(L)' 'ANLIANPQLANDPEIAAALLAAFLKDKERRIRNALLVDDLKEARKAVNGGTHGLKRFRDAFTTGQQLTS' A
#
# COMPACT_ATOMS: atom_id res chain seq x y z
N ALA A 1 10.00 -18.16 4.99
CA ALA A 1 9.23 -19.08 4.14
C ALA A 1 9.74 -19.01 2.70
N ASN A 2 9.83 -20.13 1.98
CA ASN A 2 10.14 -20.11 0.55
C ASN A 2 8.84 -19.91 -0.24
N LEU A 3 8.52 -18.64 -0.56
CA LEU A 3 7.29 -18.26 -1.26
C LEU A 3 7.32 -18.54 -2.76
N ILE A 4 8.50 -18.76 -3.35
CA ILE A 4 8.62 -19.17 -4.75
C ILE A 4 8.13 -20.61 -4.91
N ALA A 5 8.55 -21.49 -4.00
CA ALA A 5 8.11 -22.89 -4.01
C ALA A 5 6.68 -23.07 -3.45
N ASN A 6 6.23 -22.15 -2.58
CA ASN A 6 4.94 -22.25 -1.89
C ASN A 6 4.20 -20.89 -1.87
N PRO A 7 3.72 -20.39 -3.01
CA PRO A 7 3.10 -19.08 -3.12
C PRO A 7 1.83 -18.92 -2.26
N GLN A 8 1.12 -20.02 -1.99
CA GLN A 8 -0.06 -20.04 -1.14
C GLN A 8 0.20 -19.55 0.29
N LEU A 9 1.44 -19.65 0.77
CA LEU A 9 1.84 -19.13 2.09
C LEU A 9 1.71 -17.61 2.17
N ALA A 10 1.63 -16.89 1.05
CA ALA A 10 1.37 -15.45 1.06
C ALA A 10 -0.01 -15.07 1.61
N ASN A 11 -0.93 -16.04 1.75
CA ASN A 11 -2.24 -15.83 2.38
C ASN A 11 -2.22 -16.08 3.89
N ASP A 12 -1.14 -16.64 4.44
CA ASP A 12 -0.97 -16.73 5.90
C ASP A 12 -0.92 -15.31 6.48
N PRO A 13 -1.66 -14.98 7.56
CA PRO A 13 -1.77 -13.62 8.05
C PRO A 13 -0.43 -12.95 8.40
N GLU A 14 0.49 -13.68 9.01
CA GLU A 14 1.79 -13.12 9.41
C GLU A 14 2.69 -12.87 8.20
N ILE A 15 2.69 -13.83 7.27
CA ILE A 15 3.45 -13.69 6.01
C ILE A 15 2.85 -12.57 5.15
N ALA A 16 1.53 -12.47 5.04
CA ALA A 16 0.84 -11.43 4.29
C ALA A 16 1.17 -10.04 4.84
N ALA A 17 1.14 -9.87 6.17
CA ALA A 17 1.50 -8.62 6.82
C ALA A 17 2.97 -8.24 6.55
N ALA A 18 3.89 -9.19 6.66
CA ALA A 18 5.31 -8.98 6.38
C ALA A 18 5.56 -8.60 4.91
N LEU A 19 4.88 -9.25 3.96
CA LEU A 19 4.96 -8.93 2.53
C LEU A 19 4.43 -7.53 2.23
N LEU A 20 3.28 -7.16 2.80
CA LEU A 20 2.72 -5.82 2.64
C LEU A 20 3.67 -4.75 3.21
N ALA A 21 4.23 -4.97 4.40
CA ALA A 21 5.19 -4.06 5.01
C ALA A 21 6.46 -3.89 4.15
N ALA A 22 7.02 -5.01 3.65
CA ALA A 22 8.18 -4.98 2.77
C ALA A 22 7.90 -4.23 1.46
N PHE A 23 6.73 -4.47 0.85
CA PHE A 23 6.30 -3.75 -0.35
C PHE A 23 6.16 -2.24 -0.10
N LEU A 24 5.51 -1.83 0.99
CA LEU A 24 5.36 -0.42 1.34
C LEU A 24 6.71 0.23 1.64
N LYS A 25 7.64 -0.50 2.27
CA LYS A 25 9.00 -0.02 2.54
C LYS A 25 9.78 0.27 1.26
N ASP A 26 9.68 -0.59 0.26
CA ASP A 26 10.30 -0.38 -1.05
C ASP A 26 9.77 0.89 -1.75
N LYS A 27 8.49 1.23 -1.54
CA LYS A 27 7.85 2.42 -2.10
C LYS A 27 7.86 3.63 -1.18
N GLU A 28 8.45 3.52 0.01
CA GLU A 28 8.27 4.47 1.12
C GLU A 28 8.55 5.91 0.71
N ARG A 29 9.70 6.17 0.09
CA ARG A 29 10.10 7.53 -0.30
C ARG A 29 9.08 8.15 -1.25
N ARG A 30 8.62 7.39 -2.25
CA ARG A 30 7.66 7.87 -3.25
C ARG A 30 6.30 8.14 -2.61
N ILE A 31 5.83 7.24 -1.74
CA ILE A 31 4.57 7.41 -1.02
C ILE A 31 4.64 8.64 -0.12
N ARG A 32 5.66 8.75 0.73
CA ARG A 32 5.82 9.88 1.66
C ARG A 32 5.89 11.22 0.94
N ASN A 33 6.66 11.32 -0.14
CA ASN A 33 6.77 12.55 -0.91
C ASN A 33 5.42 12.97 -1.53
N ALA A 34 4.64 12.01 -2.02
CA ALA A 34 3.30 12.29 -2.54
C ALA A 34 2.35 12.76 -1.43
N LEU A 35 2.37 12.09 -0.26
CA LEU A 35 1.53 12.46 0.88
C LEU A 35 1.88 13.84 1.46
N LEU A 36 3.15 14.25 1.45
CA LEU A 36 3.57 15.58 1.93
C LEU A 36 2.91 16.74 1.19
N VAL A 37 2.49 16.52 -0.06
CA VAL A 37 1.83 17.52 -0.91
C VAL A 37 0.39 17.14 -1.25
N ASP A 38 -0.20 16.22 -0.49
CA ASP A 38 -1.56 15.69 -0.66
C ASP A 38 -1.85 15.09 -2.05
N ASP A 39 -0.82 14.58 -2.73
CA ASP A 39 -0.96 13.93 -4.03
C ASP A 39 -1.35 12.45 -3.88
N LEU A 40 -2.60 12.20 -3.49
CA LEU A 40 -3.15 10.85 -3.41
C LEU A 40 -3.19 10.12 -4.75
N LYS A 41 -3.08 10.84 -5.89
CA LYS A 41 -2.99 10.21 -7.22
C LYS A 41 -1.63 9.56 -7.40
N GLU A 42 -0.53 10.23 -7.04
CA GLU A 42 0.80 9.61 -7.07
C GLU A 42 1.00 8.55 -6.00
N ALA A 43 0.46 8.74 -4.80
CA ALA A 43 0.47 7.69 -3.78
C ALA A 43 -0.21 6.40 -4.31
N ARG A 44 -1.35 6.54 -4.99
CA ARG A 44 -2.05 5.43 -5.63
C ARG A 44 -1.21 4.76 -6.73
N LYS A 45 -0.54 5.52 -7.59
CA LYS A 45 0.36 4.97 -8.61
C LYS A 45 1.54 4.23 -7.98
N ALA A 46 2.08 4.71 -6.87
CA ALA A 46 3.19 4.08 -6.18
C ALA A 46 2.84 2.68 -5.65
N VAL A 47 1.64 2.51 -5.08
CA VAL A 47 1.20 1.26 -4.46
C VAL A 47 0.61 0.27 -5.49
N ASN A 48 -0.07 0.75 -6.53
CA ASN A 48 -0.84 -0.11 -7.44
C ASN A 48 -0.43 -0.03 -8.91
N GLY A 49 0.62 0.71 -9.24
CA GLY A 49 1.14 0.82 -10.61
C GLY A 49 0.31 1.70 -11.55
N GLY A 50 -0.78 2.31 -11.09
CA GLY A 50 -1.64 3.16 -11.90
C GLY A 50 -2.73 3.84 -11.09
N THR A 51 -3.64 4.56 -11.75
CA THR A 51 -4.70 5.35 -11.09
C THR A 51 -6.09 4.70 -11.17
N HIS A 52 -6.19 3.47 -11.67
CA HIS A 52 -7.46 2.76 -11.67
C HIS A 52 -7.96 2.58 -10.22
N GLY A 53 -9.22 2.93 -9.97
CA GLY A 53 -9.80 2.92 -8.63
C GLY A 53 -9.41 4.10 -7.73
N LEU A 54 -8.89 5.20 -8.27
CA LEU A 54 -8.44 6.36 -7.48
C LEU A 54 -9.49 6.89 -6.49
N LYS A 55 -10.78 6.93 -6.87
CA LYS A 55 -11.85 7.35 -5.94
C LYS A 55 -11.88 6.45 -4.70
N ARG A 56 -11.92 5.13 -4.87
CA ARG A 56 -11.93 4.17 -3.75
C ARG A 56 -10.69 4.28 -2.88
N PHE A 57 -9.53 4.56 -3.50
CA PHE A 57 -8.30 4.79 -2.76
C PHE A 57 -8.38 6.04 -1.87
N ARG A 58 -8.90 7.15 -2.40
CA ARG A 58 -9.12 8.38 -1.60
C ARG A 58 -10.08 8.13 -0.45
N ASP A 59 -11.23 7.53 -0.74
CA ASP A 59 -12.25 7.23 0.28
C ASP A 59 -11.64 6.40 1.42
N ALA A 60 -10.89 5.33 1.12
CA ALA A 60 -10.23 4.50 2.12
C ALA A 60 -9.14 5.24 2.92
N PHE A 61 -8.31 6.05 2.24
CA PHE A 61 -7.25 6.83 2.88
C PHE A 61 -7.83 7.85 3.87
N THR A 62 -8.85 8.59 3.45
CA THR A 62 -9.54 9.58 4.29
C THR A 62 -10.20 8.93 5.51
N THR A 63 -10.87 7.79 5.33
CA THR A 63 -11.42 7.03 6.47
C THR A 63 -10.32 6.63 7.46
N GLY A 64 -9.19 6.11 6.96
CA GLY A 64 -8.05 5.75 7.81
C GLY A 64 -7.50 6.96 8.58
N GLN A 65 -7.33 8.10 7.90
CA GLN A 65 -6.88 9.34 8.52
C GLN A 65 -7.83 9.78 9.65
N GLN A 66 -9.14 9.77 9.42
CA GLN A 66 -10.15 10.14 10.42
C GLN A 66 -10.16 9.23 11.65
N LEU A 67 -9.91 7.94 11.48
CA LEU A 67 -9.92 6.96 12.58
C LEU A 67 -8.62 6.92 13.39
N THR A 68 -7.54 7.56 12.89
CA THR A 68 -6.20 7.52 13.50
C THR A 68 -5.68 8.91 13.89
N SER A 69 -6.46 9.96 13.64
CA SER A 69 -6.22 11.32 14.14
C SER A 69 -6.80 11.48 15.54
#